data_AF-A0A7C2ZMS4-F1
#
_entry.id   AF-A0A7C2ZMS4-F1
#
_cell.length_a   1.000
_cell.length_b   1.000
_cell.length_c   1.000
_cell.angle_alpha   90.00
_cell.angle_beta   90.00
_cell.angle_gamma   90.00
#
_symmetry.space_group_name_H-M   'P 1'
#
loop_
_entity.id
_entity.type
_entity.pdbx_description
1 polymer ?
#
loop_
_entity_poly.entity_id
_entity_poly.type
_entity_poly.pdbx_seq_one_letter_code
_entity_poly.pdbx_strand_id
1 'polypeptide(L)'
;LRERIGTTGSGCGPCNADRALRIARLARDEPRLRPFLTDVPLEVNKAIDEGRNVLLEGTQGTFLSLYHGTYPYVTSKDVTASAICSDVGVGPTKVDDVIVVFKAYVTRVGAGPLPGELSQEEAERRGWAEVASVTGRKRRAAPFNFDLAKRAVMLNGATQVAITKIDVLYPECKGAREFEELPRGAREFIRRVEEELKVPVSLIGTGPEVNEIIDRRVELGLKRD
;
A
#
# COMPACT_ATOMS: atom_id res chain seq x y z
N LEU A 1 -8.78 23.28 1.92
CA LEU A 1 -8.15 21.95 1.77
C LEU A 1 -9.14 20.85 1.35
N ARG A 2 -10.26 20.68 2.06
CA ARG A 2 -11.26 19.63 1.78
C ARG A 2 -11.82 19.67 0.36
N GLU A 3 -12.22 20.84 -0.12
CA GLU A 3 -12.83 20.98 -1.46
C GLU A 3 -11.81 20.94 -2.60
N ARG A 4 -10.66 21.60 -2.43
CA ARG A 4 -9.64 21.72 -3.48
C ARG A 4 -8.74 20.49 -3.63
N ILE A 5 -8.30 19.89 -2.52
CA ILE A 5 -7.42 18.71 -2.52
C ILE A 5 -8.21 17.41 -2.33
N GLY A 6 -9.35 17.46 -1.64
CA GLY A 6 -10.12 16.26 -1.32
C GLY A 6 -9.59 15.53 -0.08
N THR A 7 -9.10 16.26 0.93
CA THR A 7 -8.59 15.66 2.18
C THR A 7 -9.63 14.80 2.90
N THR A 8 -9.17 13.86 3.73
CA THR A 8 -10.04 12.96 4.53
C THR A 8 -10.80 13.68 5.63
N GLY A 9 -10.32 14.85 6.08
CA GLY A 9 -10.89 15.57 7.23
C GLY A 9 -10.38 15.08 8.58
N SER A 10 -9.42 14.16 8.63
CA SER A 10 -8.88 13.60 9.89
C SER A 10 -7.96 14.52 10.69
N GLY A 11 -7.63 15.71 10.18
CA GLY A 11 -6.70 16.64 10.83
C GLY A 11 -5.20 16.35 10.60
N CYS A 12 -4.83 15.29 9.87
CA CYS A 12 -3.41 14.94 9.64
C CYS A 12 -2.60 16.05 8.94
N GLY A 13 -3.21 16.77 7.99
CA GLY A 13 -2.56 17.88 7.29
C GLY A 13 -2.17 19.02 8.25
N PRO A 14 -3.15 19.65 8.93
CA PRO A 14 -2.88 20.67 9.94
C PRO A 14 -1.93 20.21 11.05
N CYS A 15 -2.12 19.00 11.60
CA CYS A 15 -1.23 18.47 12.64
C CYS A 15 0.22 18.35 12.17
N ASN A 16 0.46 17.89 10.93
CA ASN A 16 1.83 17.84 10.38
C ASN A 16 2.40 19.24 10.11
N ALA A 17 1.56 20.23 9.80
CA ALA A 17 2.02 21.63 9.71
C ALA A 17 2.48 22.13 11.09
N ASP A 18 1.69 21.89 12.14
CA ASP A 18 2.06 22.25 13.53
C ASP A 18 3.32 21.50 13.98
N ARG A 19 3.48 20.23 13.59
CA ARG A 19 4.69 19.44 13.87
C ARG A 19 5.91 20.01 13.17
N ALA A 20 5.78 20.42 11.90
CA ALA A 20 6.86 21.06 11.15
C ALA A 20 7.26 22.42 11.77
N LEU A 21 6.27 23.16 12.30
CA LEU A 21 6.48 24.40 13.06
C LEU A 21 6.93 24.16 14.52
N ARG A 22 7.02 22.90 14.95
CA ARG A 22 7.46 22.48 16.30
C ARG A 22 6.55 22.98 17.43
N ILE A 23 5.25 23.09 17.16
CA ILE A 23 4.23 23.53 18.14
C ILE A 23 3.20 22.44 18.47
N ALA A 24 3.21 21.31 17.76
CA ALA A 24 2.32 20.19 18.05
C ALA A 24 2.60 19.57 19.43
N ARG A 25 1.53 19.18 20.15
CA ARG A 25 1.63 18.38 21.39
C ARG A 25 2.10 16.95 21.09
N LEU A 26 2.79 16.34 22.04
CA LEU A 26 3.25 14.95 21.94
C LEU A 26 2.36 14.01 22.77
N ALA A 27 2.42 12.71 22.48
CA ALA A 27 1.64 11.71 23.21
C ALA A 27 1.90 11.71 24.72
N ARG A 28 3.14 12.00 25.13
CA ARG A 28 3.53 12.13 26.55
C ARG A 28 2.84 13.28 27.28
N ASP A 29 2.31 14.25 26.54
CA ASP A 29 1.60 15.42 27.09
C ASP A 29 0.09 15.15 27.29
N GLU A 30 -0.40 13.94 26.98
CA GLU A 30 -1.79 13.52 27.14
C GLU A 30 -1.89 12.42 28.22
N PRO A 31 -2.41 12.73 29.43
CA PRO A 31 -2.46 11.79 30.55
C PRO A 31 -3.19 10.49 30.25
N ARG A 32 -4.22 10.52 29.39
CA ARG A 32 -4.98 9.31 28.99
C ARG A 32 -4.15 8.30 28.22
N LEU A 33 -3.05 8.74 27.58
CA LEU A 33 -2.16 7.88 26.81
C LEU A 33 -1.01 7.28 27.61
N ARG A 34 -0.82 7.73 28.87
CA ARG A 34 0.32 7.32 29.72
C ARG A 34 0.53 5.80 29.83
N PRO A 35 -0.52 4.95 29.97
CA PRO A 35 -0.33 3.50 30.05
C PRO A 35 0.21 2.84 28.76
N PHE A 36 0.17 3.54 27.62
CA PHE A 36 0.54 3.02 26.31
C PHE A 36 1.85 3.62 25.79
N LEU A 37 2.51 4.49 26.55
CA LEU A 37 3.76 5.11 26.14
C LEU A 37 4.89 4.06 26.17
N THR A 38 5.66 4.00 25.08
CA THR A 38 6.90 3.23 25.01
C THR A 38 7.91 3.89 24.06
N ASP A 39 9.13 3.36 24.05
CA ASP A 39 10.19 3.68 23.09
C ASP A 39 10.15 2.68 21.92
N VAL A 40 9.35 3.01 20.90
CA VAL A 40 9.19 2.17 19.70
C VAL A 40 10.51 1.91 19.00
N PRO A 41 11.38 2.91 18.71
CA PRO A 41 12.69 2.66 18.12
C PRO A 41 13.53 1.65 18.91
N LEU A 42 13.56 1.75 20.25
CA LEU A 42 14.32 0.81 21.09
C LEU A 42 13.75 -0.61 21.02
N GLU A 43 12.44 -0.77 21.19
CA GLU A 43 11.80 -2.09 21.15
C GLU A 43 11.97 -2.79 19.80
N VAL A 44 11.75 -2.05 18.71
CA VAL A 44 11.87 -2.58 17.35
C VAL A 44 13.30 -2.97 17.03
N ASN A 45 14.28 -2.11 17.32
CA ASN A 45 15.68 -2.44 17.06
C ASN A 45 16.17 -3.61 17.92
N LYS A 46 15.75 -3.69 19.19
CA LYS A 46 16.07 -4.84 20.04
C LYS A 46 15.49 -6.14 19.46
N ALA A 47 14.24 -6.12 18.98
CA ALA A 47 13.65 -7.28 18.34
C ALA A 47 14.42 -7.72 17.10
N ILE A 48 14.82 -6.76 16.24
CA ILE A 48 15.65 -7.04 15.06
C ILE A 48 17.01 -7.64 15.46
N ASP A 49 17.69 -7.04 16.45
CA ASP A 49 19.02 -7.49 16.89
C ASP A 49 18.98 -8.87 17.58
N GLU A 50 17.83 -9.27 18.12
CA GLU A 50 17.55 -10.60 18.66
C GLU A 50 17.11 -11.62 17.58
N GLY A 51 17.08 -11.24 16.31
CA GLY A 51 16.65 -12.09 15.20
C GLY A 51 15.15 -12.35 15.16
N ARG A 52 14.32 -11.51 15.79
CA ARG A 52 12.85 -11.62 15.74
C ARG A 52 12.29 -10.96 14.49
N ASN A 53 11.19 -11.52 13.99
CA ASN A 53 10.45 -10.95 12.87
C ASN A 53 9.73 -9.65 13.27
N VAL A 54 9.98 -8.58 12.53
CA VAL A 54 9.31 -7.28 12.66
C VAL A 54 8.61 -6.95 11.34
N LEU A 55 7.31 -6.65 11.41
CA LEU A 55 6.54 -6.18 10.27
C LEU A 55 6.20 -4.70 10.44
N LEU A 56 6.60 -3.88 9.46
CA LEU A 56 6.25 -2.46 9.41
C LEU A 56 5.15 -2.22 8.39
N GLU A 57 4.02 -1.67 8.82
CA GLU A 57 2.90 -1.33 7.93
C GLU A 57 2.92 0.17 7.58
N GLY A 58 2.91 0.47 6.29
CA GLY A 58 2.90 1.83 5.77
C GLY A 58 1.50 2.39 5.52
N THR A 59 1.41 3.72 5.57
CA THR A 59 0.31 4.47 4.93
C THR A 59 0.92 5.64 4.17
N GLN A 60 0.43 6.08 3.01
CA GLN A 60 -0.63 5.56 2.15
C GLN A 60 -0.02 4.78 0.96
N GLY A 61 -0.41 5.06 -0.29
CA GLY A 61 0.22 4.49 -1.49
C GLY A 61 1.17 5.49 -2.16
N THR A 62 2.18 5.00 -2.89
CA THR A 62 3.31 5.77 -3.44
C THR A 62 2.92 7.10 -4.10
N PHE A 63 1.86 7.13 -4.93
CA PHE A 63 1.47 8.35 -5.65
C PHE A 63 0.71 9.39 -4.81
N LEU A 64 0.52 9.12 -3.51
CA LEU A 64 0.13 10.09 -2.51
C LEU A 64 1.32 10.61 -1.69
N SER A 65 2.56 10.20 -1.98
CA SER A 65 3.77 10.77 -1.38
C SER A 65 3.81 12.29 -1.56
N LEU A 66 4.18 13.01 -0.49
CA LEU A 66 4.42 14.45 -0.56
C LEU A 66 5.51 14.83 -1.58
N TYR A 67 6.50 13.96 -1.80
CA TYR A 67 7.64 14.23 -2.67
C TYR A 67 7.50 13.63 -4.06
N HIS A 68 6.95 12.41 -4.14
CA HIS A 68 6.95 11.61 -5.36
C HIS A 68 5.55 11.36 -5.94
N GLY A 69 4.52 11.90 -5.28
CA GLY A 69 3.14 11.81 -5.73
C GLY A 69 2.72 12.95 -6.66
N THR A 70 1.42 13.01 -6.97
CA THR A 70 0.86 14.04 -7.85
C THR A 70 0.60 15.35 -7.11
N TYR A 71 1.65 16.00 -6.61
CA TYR A 71 1.52 17.27 -5.88
C TYR A 71 0.72 18.32 -6.69
N PRO A 72 -0.22 19.06 -6.10
CA PRO A 72 -0.55 19.14 -4.66
C PRO A 72 -1.57 18.10 -4.16
N TYR A 73 -2.03 17.17 -5.00
CA TYR A 73 -3.04 16.16 -4.68
C TYR A 73 -2.43 14.94 -3.99
N VAL A 74 -1.77 15.17 -2.86
CA VAL A 74 -0.97 14.20 -2.10
C VAL A 74 -1.30 14.30 -0.61
N THR A 75 -0.74 13.38 0.19
CA THR A 75 -0.78 13.46 1.66
C THR A 75 0.26 14.47 2.18
N SER A 76 0.29 14.69 3.50
CA SER A 76 1.19 15.66 4.14
C SER A 76 2.55 15.09 4.57
N LYS A 77 2.93 13.90 4.11
CA LYS A 77 4.22 13.24 4.38
C LYS A 77 4.66 12.38 3.21
N ASP A 78 5.92 11.96 3.20
CA ASP A 78 6.32 10.85 2.34
C ASP A 78 5.73 9.52 2.84
N VAL A 79 5.55 8.59 1.92
CA VAL A 79 4.89 7.29 2.15
C VAL A 79 5.68 6.12 1.54
N THR A 80 6.90 6.37 1.08
CA THR A 80 7.79 5.32 0.58
C THR A 80 8.32 4.44 1.72
N ALA A 81 8.85 3.27 1.40
CA ALA A 81 9.47 2.33 2.33
C ALA A 81 10.48 3.01 3.28
N SER A 82 11.32 3.90 2.74
CA SER A 82 12.30 4.66 3.54
C SER A 82 11.64 5.57 4.56
N ALA A 83 10.51 6.21 4.22
CA ALA A 83 9.75 7.03 5.17
C ALA A 83 9.11 6.19 6.28
N ILE A 84 8.60 5.00 5.95
CA ILE A 84 8.06 4.04 6.93
C ILE A 84 9.15 3.64 7.93
N CYS A 85 10.37 3.36 7.46
CA CYS A 85 11.52 3.07 8.33
C CYS A 85 11.83 4.26 9.25
N SER A 86 11.81 5.48 8.73
CA SER A 86 12.01 6.70 9.52
C SER A 86 10.90 6.95 10.54
N ASP A 87 9.66 6.52 10.27
CA ASP A 87 8.54 6.70 11.21
C ASP A 87 8.73 5.89 12.50
N VAL A 88 9.33 4.69 12.38
CA VAL A 88 9.51 3.74 13.50
C VAL A 88 10.93 3.73 14.07
N GLY A 89 11.88 4.40 13.43
CA GLY A 89 13.28 4.48 13.88
C GLY A 89 14.13 3.26 13.49
N VAL A 90 13.88 2.67 12.32
CA VAL A 90 14.69 1.57 11.77
C VAL A 90 15.65 2.10 10.71
N GLY A 91 16.93 1.75 10.83
CA GLY A 91 17.94 2.11 9.83
C GLY A 91 17.74 1.33 8.52
N PRO A 92 17.98 1.92 7.35
CA PRO A 92 17.70 1.29 6.06
C PRO A 92 18.52 0.01 5.82
N THR A 93 19.69 -0.13 6.44
CA THR A 93 20.54 -1.33 6.34
C THR A 93 20.04 -2.51 7.14
N LYS A 94 19.00 -2.32 7.97
CA LYS A 94 18.33 -3.39 8.74
C LYS A 94 17.05 -3.90 8.05
N VAL A 95 16.73 -3.41 6.85
CA VAL A 95 15.53 -3.81 6.11
C VAL A 95 15.87 -4.98 5.20
N ASP A 96 15.22 -6.10 5.46
CA ASP A 96 15.41 -7.34 4.70
C ASP A 96 14.53 -7.41 3.46
N ASP A 97 13.27 -7.00 3.60
CA ASP A 97 12.24 -7.16 2.59
C ASP A 97 11.36 -5.92 2.48
N VAL A 98 10.97 -5.59 1.25
CA VAL A 98 10.03 -4.52 0.94
C VAL A 98 8.95 -5.07 0.01
N ILE A 99 7.74 -5.22 0.55
CA ILE A 99 6.56 -5.65 -0.20
C ILE A 99 5.77 -4.42 -0.67
N VAL A 100 5.69 -4.22 -1.98
CA VAL A 100 4.80 -3.18 -2.55
C VAL A 100 3.47 -3.82 -2.94
N VAL A 101 2.39 -3.33 -2.34
CA VAL A 101 1.04 -3.84 -2.58
C VAL A 101 0.39 -3.08 -3.74
N PHE A 102 -0.04 -3.83 -4.75
CA PHE A 102 -0.90 -3.33 -5.82
C PHE A 102 -2.26 -4.01 -5.76
N LYS A 103 -3.28 -3.28 -6.24
CA LYS A 103 -4.52 -3.89 -6.69
C LYS A 103 -4.36 -4.30 -8.15
N ALA A 104 -5.11 -5.31 -8.58
CA ALA A 104 -5.12 -5.74 -9.97
C ALA A 104 -5.68 -4.67 -10.94
N TYR A 105 -6.28 -3.61 -10.42
CA TYR A 105 -6.71 -2.41 -11.14
C TYR A 105 -6.44 -1.15 -10.29
N VAL A 106 -6.35 0.01 -10.91
CA VAL A 106 -6.05 1.27 -10.22
C VAL A 106 -7.34 1.92 -9.73
N THR A 107 -7.34 2.39 -8.48
CA THR A 107 -8.43 3.22 -7.92
C THR A 107 -7.89 4.54 -7.38
N ARG A 108 -8.60 5.64 -7.63
CA ARG A 108 -8.26 6.97 -7.07
C ARG A 108 -9.45 7.59 -6.35
N VAL A 109 -9.18 8.19 -5.19
CA VAL A 109 -10.14 9.02 -4.43
C VAL A 109 -9.80 10.49 -4.65
N GLY A 110 -10.81 11.32 -4.92
CA GLY A 110 -10.64 12.76 -5.09
C GLY A 110 -10.15 13.15 -6.48
N ALA A 111 -9.80 14.44 -6.62
CA ALA A 111 -9.40 15.05 -7.88
C ALA A 111 -8.01 14.59 -8.37
N GLY A 112 -7.67 14.98 -9.60
CA GLY A 112 -6.38 14.74 -10.25
C GLY A 112 -6.44 13.71 -11.39
N PRO A 113 -5.38 13.61 -12.21
CA PRO A 113 -5.39 12.77 -13.41
C PRO A 113 -5.42 11.28 -13.07
N LEU A 114 -6.15 10.50 -13.88
CA LEU A 114 -6.14 9.04 -13.83
C LEU A 114 -6.10 8.53 -15.28
N PRO A 115 -4.91 8.24 -15.83
CA PRO A 115 -4.79 7.71 -17.18
C PRO A 115 -5.56 6.39 -17.33
N GLY A 116 -6.37 6.28 -18.38
CA GLY A 116 -7.20 5.10 -18.62
C GLY A 116 -8.43 5.00 -17.71
N GLU A 117 -8.87 6.11 -17.11
CA GLU A 117 -10.10 6.16 -16.31
C GLU A 117 -11.32 5.63 -17.09
N LEU A 118 -12.02 4.67 -16.47
CA LEU A 118 -13.27 4.13 -16.98
C LEU A 118 -14.43 5.09 -16.64
N SER A 119 -15.49 5.06 -17.45
CA SER A 119 -16.74 5.70 -17.05
C SER A 119 -17.28 5.07 -15.77
N GLN A 120 -18.05 5.82 -14.99
CA GLN A 120 -18.61 5.32 -13.74
C GLN A 120 -19.53 4.11 -13.97
N GLU A 121 -20.36 4.15 -15.02
CA GLU A 121 -21.21 3.02 -15.43
C GLU A 121 -20.39 1.76 -15.74
N GLU A 122 -19.27 1.90 -16.45
CA GLU A 122 -18.41 0.76 -16.76
C GLU A 122 -17.70 0.22 -15.53
N ALA A 123 -17.24 1.10 -14.63
CA ALA A 123 -16.65 0.68 -13.36
C ALA A 123 -17.66 -0.03 -12.45
N GLU A 124 -18.91 0.42 -12.41
CA GLU A 124 -20.00 -0.22 -11.66
C GLU A 124 -20.34 -1.58 -12.28
N ARG A 125 -20.48 -1.67 -13.61
CA ARG A 125 -20.74 -2.92 -14.34
C ARG A 125 -19.68 -4.00 -14.08
N ARG A 126 -18.40 -3.60 -13.96
CA ARG A 126 -17.28 -4.50 -13.67
C ARG A 126 -17.09 -4.83 -12.18
N GLY A 127 -17.85 -4.19 -11.28
CA GLY A 127 -17.64 -4.31 -9.84
C GLY A 127 -16.37 -3.60 -9.32
N TRP A 128 -15.78 -2.69 -10.10
CA TRP A 128 -14.58 -1.93 -9.72
C TRP A 128 -14.90 -0.63 -8.97
N ALA A 129 -16.18 -0.23 -8.97
CA ALA A 129 -16.68 0.95 -8.27
C ALA A 129 -16.68 0.73 -6.75
N GLU A 130 -15.60 1.17 -6.10
CA GLU A 130 -15.46 1.11 -4.64
C GLU A 130 -15.91 2.40 -3.95
N VAL A 131 -16.31 2.30 -2.69
CA VAL A 131 -16.59 3.46 -1.83
C VAL A 131 -15.51 3.60 -0.76
N ALA A 132 -14.99 4.82 -0.55
CA ALA A 132 -13.97 5.08 0.45
C ALA A 132 -14.56 4.99 1.87
N SER A 133 -13.99 4.11 2.72
CA SER A 133 -14.48 3.82 4.08
C SER A 133 -14.63 5.05 4.99
N VAL A 134 -13.69 6.01 4.92
CA VAL A 134 -13.72 7.19 5.80
C VAL A 134 -14.61 8.31 5.26
N THR A 135 -14.58 8.56 3.94
CA THR A 135 -15.22 9.75 3.36
C THR A 135 -16.54 9.48 2.65
N GLY A 136 -16.90 8.21 2.43
CA GLY A 136 -18.07 7.81 1.65
C GLY A 136 -17.99 8.14 0.15
N ARG A 137 -16.87 8.68 -0.33
CA ARG A 137 -16.72 9.06 -1.75
C ARG A 137 -16.51 7.84 -2.64
N LYS A 138 -17.20 7.82 -3.78
CA LYS A 138 -16.96 6.84 -4.86
C LYS A 138 -15.52 6.98 -5.40
N ARG A 139 -14.86 5.85 -5.64
CA ARG A 139 -13.52 5.77 -6.24
C ARG A 139 -13.66 5.75 -7.76
N ARG A 140 -12.78 6.49 -8.43
CA ARG A 140 -12.57 6.39 -9.88
C ARG A 140 -11.69 5.17 -10.15
N ALA A 141 -11.92 4.45 -11.25
CA ALA A 141 -11.23 3.19 -11.55
C ALA A 141 -10.58 3.24 -12.94
N ALA A 142 -9.44 2.58 -13.09
CA ALA A 142 -8.71 2.42 -14.34
C ALA A 142 -8.02 1.04 -14.37
N PRO A 143 -7.69 0.49 -15.55
CA PRO A 143 -6.88 -0.72 -15.66
C PRO A 143 -5.53 -0.61 -14.95
N PHE A 144 -4.89 -1.76 -14.70
CA PHE A 144 -3.54 -1.80 -14.15
C PHE A 144 -2.58 -0.97 -15.00
N ASN A 145 -1.76 -0.14 -14.35
CA ASN A 145 -0.82 0.73 -15.02
C ASN A 145 0.62 0.30 -14.70
N PHE A 146 1.27 -0.32 -15.68
CA PHE A 146 2.63 -0.84 -15.53
C PHE A 146 3.68 0.25 -15.32
N ASP A 147 3.52 1.44 -15.92
CA ASP A 147 4.49 2.54 -15.73
C ASP A 147 4.44 3.08 -14.30
N LEU A 148 3.23 3.25 -13.76
CA LEU A 148 3.04 3.63 -12.36
C LEU A 148 3.59 2.56 -11.42
N ALA A 149 3.35 1.28 -11.72
CA ALA A 149 3.86 0.17 -10.92
C ALA A 149 5.40 0.08 -10.95
N LYS A 150 6.04 0.22 -12.12
CA LYS A 150 7.51 0.27 -12.27
C LYS A 150 8.11 1.41 -11.45
N ARG A 151 7.51 2.60 -11.53
CA ARG A 151 7.94 3.76 -10.74
C ARG A 151 7.80 3.49 -9.23
N ALA A 152 6.71 2.85 -8.80
CA ALA A 152 6.49 2.51 -7.40
C ALA A 152 7.49 1.46 -6.89
N VAL A 153 7.79 0.43 -7.67
CA VAL A 153 8.84 -0.57 -7.36
C VAL A 153 10.20 0.10 -7.21
N MET A 154 10.56 0.95 -8.18
CA MET A 154 11.85 1.66 -8.17
C MET A 154 11.99 2.61 -6.97
N LEU A 155 10.95 3.38 -6.63
CA LEU A 155 10.99 4.34 -5.52
C LEU A 155 11.09 3.67 -4.15
N ASN A 156 10.52 2.47 -4.00
CA ASN A 156 10.48 1.77 -2.72
C ASN A 156 11.62 0.76 -2.56
N GLY A 157 12.36 0.44 -3.63
CA GLY A 157 13.33 -0.66 -3.60
C GLY A 157 12.65 -2.00 -3.31
N ALA A 158 11.51 -2.26 -3.97
CA ALA A 158 10.71 -3.45 -3.68
C ALA A 158 11.51 -4.74 -3.91
N THR A 159 11.53 -5.63 -2.92
CA THR A 159 12.07 -6.99 -3.07
C THR A 159 11.04 -7.95 -3.65
N GLN A 160 9.76 -7.63 -3.46
CA GLN A 160 8.63 -8.42 -3.90
C GLN A 160 7.37 -7.54 -3.98
N VAL A 161 6.34 -8.04 -4.66
CA VAL A 161 5.05 -7.35 -4.76
C VAL A 161 3.90 -8.26 -4.39
N ALA A 162 2.84 -7.66 -3.87
CA ALA A 162 1.58 -8.34 -3.61
C ALA A 162 0.51 -7.83 -4.56
N ILE A 163 -0.24 -8.72 -5.21
CA ILE A 163 -1.39 -8.37 -6.05
C ILE A 163 -2.68 -8.72 -5.31
N THR A 164 -3.55 -7.75 -5.09
CA THR A 164 -4.85 -7.93 -4.45
C THR A 164 -5.99 -7.74 -5.44
N LYS A 165 -7.16 -8.29 -5.12
CA LYS A 165 -8.38 -8.15 -5.92
C LYS A 165 -8.27 -8.74 -7.32
N ILE A 166 -7.53 -9.84 -7.47
CA ILE A 166 -7.48 -10.53 -8.76
C ILE A 166 -8.83 -11.17 -9.10
N ASP A 167 -9.61 -11.56 -8.09
CA ASP A 167 -10.99 -12.03 -8.19
C ASP A 167 -11.95 -10.99 -8.79
N VAL A 168 -11.64 -9.70 -8.67
CA VAL A 168 -12.44 -8.64 -9.29
C VAL A 168 -12.18 -8.55 -10.80
N LEU A 169 -10.99 -8.95 -11.27
CA LEU A 169 -10.68 -9.08 -12.70
C LEU A 169 -11.15 -10.43 -13.27
N TYR A 170 -10.97 -11.48 -12.47
CA TYR A 170 -11.17 -12.88 -12.84
C TYR A 170 -11.96 -13.55 -11.71
N PRO A 171 -13.31 -13.48 -11.70
CA PRO A 171 -14.14 -13.99 -10.62
C PRO A 171 -13.88 -15.46 -10.24
N GLU A 172 -13.39 -16.26 -11.17
CA GLU A 172 -13.03 -17.66 -11.00
C GLU A 172 -11.80 -17.85 -10.10
N CYS A 173 -11.02 -16.81 -9.84
CA CYS A 173 -9.92 -16.87 -8.88
C CYS A 173 -10.41 -16.97 -7.43
N LYS A 174 -11.70 -16.71 -7.16
CA LYS A 174 -12.18 -16.56 -5.79
C LYS A 174 -11.92 -17.82 -4.95
N GLY A 175 -11.18 -17.63 -3.86
CA GLY A 175 -10.86 -18.72 -2.92
C GLY A 175 -9.73 -19.64 -3.35
N ALA A 176 -9.09 -19.39 -4.50
CA ALA A 176 -7.89 -20.12 -4.90
C ALA A 176 -6.75 -19.91 -3.89
N ARG A 177 -6.04 -20.99 -3.58
CA ARG A 177 -4.94 -21.06 -2.60
C ARG A 177 -3.61 -21.45 -3.21
N GLU A 178 -3.64 -22.07 -4.38
CA GLU A 178 -2.43 -22.44 -5.14
C GLU A 178 -2.38 -21.68 -6.47
N PHE A 179 -1.16 -21.41 -6.97
CA PHE A 179 -0.99 -20.62 -8.20
C PHE A 179 -1.60 -21.32 -9.42
N GLU A 180 -1.56 -22.65 -9.46
CA GLU A 180 -2.04 -23.50 -10.54
C GLU A 180 -3.57 -23.49 -10.66
N GLU A 181 -4.29 -23.19 -9.57
CA GLU A 181 -5.75 -23.08 -9.54
C GLU A 181 -6.26 -21.84 -10.29
N LEU A 182 -5.38 -20.84 -10.49
CA LEU A 182 -5.75 -19.63 -11.20
C LEU A 182 -6.03 -19.92 -12.69
N PRO A 183 -7.11 -19.33 -13.26
CA PRO A 183 -7.40 -19.45 -14.68
C PRO A 183 -6.25 -18.90 -15.52
N ARG A 184 -6.12 -19.39 -16.76
CA ARG A 184 -5.02 -19.05 -17.66
C ARG A 184 -4.77 -17.53 -17.77
N GLY A 185 -5.84 -16.75 -17.94
CA GLY A 185 -5.74 -15.29 -18.03
C GLY A 185 -5.18 -14.62 -16.77
N ALA A 186 -5.56 -15.09 -15.59
CA ALA A 186 -5.04 -14.58 -14.31
C ALA A 186 -3.55 -14.91 -14.15
N ARG A 187 -3.14 -16.14 -14.49
CA ARG A 187 -1.71 -16.53 -14.47
C ARG A 187 -0.88 -15.73 -15.47
N GLU A 188 -1.39 -15.49 -16.67
CA GLU A 188 -0.74 -14.64 -17.67
C GLU A 188 -0.62 -13.18 -17.18
N PHE A 189 -1.63 -12.65 -16.51
CA PHE A 189 -1.56 -11.32 -15.88
C PHE A 189 -0.46 -11.26 -14.82
N ILE A 190 -0.39 -12.22 -13.90
CA ILE A 190 0.64 -12.27 -12.85
C ILE A 190 2.04 -12.37 -13.47
N ARG A 191 2.25 -13.29 -14.42
CA ARG A 191 3.56 -13.43 -15.10
C ARG A 191 3.97 -12.15 -15.82
N ARG A 192 3.02 -11.46 -16.45
CA ARG A 192 3.30 -10.16 -17.09
C ARG A 192 3.69 -9.09 -16.06
N VAL A 193 3.07 -9.07 -14.88
CA VAL A 193 3.48 -8.18 -13.78
C VAL A 193 4.92 -8.49 -13.36
N GLU A 194 5.28 -9.75 -13.15
CA GLU A 194 6.64 -10.16 -12.80
C GLU A 194 7.65 -9.77 -13.90
N GLU A 195 7.29 -10.00 -15.17
CA GLU A 195 8.12 -9.67 -16.32
C GLU A 195 8.35 -8.16 -16.46
N GLU A 196 7.30 -7.34 -16.31
CA GLU A 196 7.40 -5.90 -16.47
C GLU A 196 8.08 -5.22 -15.27
N LEU A 197 7.82 -5.70 -14.05
CA LEU A 197 8.34 -5.08 -12.83
C LEU A 197 9.71 -5.62 -12.41
N LYS A 198 10.13 -6.77 -12.98
CA LYS A 198 11.40 -7.46 -12.64
C LYS A 198 11.52 -7.79 -11.14
N VAL A 199 10.39 -7.97 -10.48
CA VAL A 199 10.28 -8.39 -9.08
C VAL A 199 9.18 -9.45 -8.97
N PRO A 200 9.34 -10.45 -8.10
CA PRO A 200 8.38 -11.55 -7.97
C PRO A 200 7.05 -11.08 -7.38
N VAL A 201 5.94 -11.68 -7.84
CA VAL A 201 4.63 -11.53 -7.20
C VAL A 201 4.49 -12.65 -6.18
N SER A 202 4.78 -12.32 -4.93
CA SER A 202 4.89 -13.31 -3.85
C SER A 202 3.58 -13.58 -3.12
N LEU A 203 2.65 -12.63 -3.14
CA LEU A 203 1.35 -12.75 -2.50
C LEU A 203 0.25 -12.37 -3.49
N ILE A 204 -0.78 -13.20 -3.59
CA ILE A 204 -1.93 -12.96 -4.49
C ILE A 204 -3.22 -13.09 -3.69
N GLY A 205 -3.87 -11.97 -3.41
CA GLY A 205 -5.18 -11.93 -2.76
C GLY A 205 -6.29 -12.32 -3.72
N THR A 206 -6.95 -13.44 -3.43
CA THR A 206 -7.99 -14.07 -4.25
C THR A 206 -9.39 -13.83 -3.70
N GLY A 207 -9.55 -12.99 -2.67
CA GLY A 207 -10.86 -12.59 -2.18
C GLY A 207 -10.78 -11.69 -0.95
N PRO A 208 -11.93 -11.31 -0.37
CA PRO A 208 -11.99 -10.45 0.81
C PRO A 208 -11.61 -11.13 2.13
N GLU A 209 -11.69 -12.46 2.23
CA GLU A 209 -11.40 -13.16 3.49
C GLU A 209 -9.89 -13.32 3.73
N VAL A 210 -9.48 -13.39 5.00
CA VAL A 210 -8.07 -13.44 5.41
C VAL A 210 -7.31 -14.64 4.80
N ASN A 211 -8.01 -15.75 4.57
CA ASN A 211 -7.45 -16.99 4.03
C ASN A 211 -7.61 -17.12 2.50
N GLU A 212 -8.19 -16.12 1.83
CA GLU A 212 -8.30 -16.08 0.37
C GLU A 212 -7.05 -15.40 -0.20
N ILE A 213 -5.92 -16.09 -0.06
CA ILE A 213 -4.61 -15.64 -0.48
C ILE A 213 -3.75 -16.83 -0.92
N ILE A 214 -3.00 -16.64 -2.00
CA ILE A 214 -1.95 -17.54 -2.46
C ILE A 214 -0.62 -16.97 -1.94
N ASP A 215 0.10 -17.75 -1.14
CA ASP A 215 1.43 -17.39 -0.61
C ASP A 215 2.53 -18.15 -1.34
N ARG A 216 3.22 -17.44 -2.24
CA ARG A 216 4.28 -17.97 -3.09
C ARG A 216 5.68 -17.75 -2.51
N ARG A 217 5.80 -17.22 -1.29
CA ARG A 217 7.13 -16.84 -0.75
C ARG A 217 8.05 -18.03 -0.51
N VAL A 218 7.50 -19.20 -0.18
CA VAL A 218 8.30 -20.42 0.00
C VAL A 218 8.85 -20.91 -1.34
N GLU A 219 7.98 -21.08 -2.35
CA GLU A 219 8.40 -21.54 -3.68
C GLU A 219 9.39 -20.58 -4.36
N LEU A 220 9.28 -19.27 -4.07
CA LEU A 220 10.15 -18.23 -4.61
C LEU A 220 11.44 -18.03 -3.80
N GLY A 221 11.64 -18.78 -2.70
CA GLY A 221 12.83 -18.64 -1.84
C GLY A 221 12.92 -17.28 -1.11
N LEU A 222 11.79 -16.62 -0.90
CA LEU A 222 11.68 -15.30 -0.24
C LEU A 222 11.33 -15.40 1.24
N LYS A 223 10.82 -16.55 1.69
CA LYS A 223 10.51 -16.76 3.10
C LYS A 223 11.80 -17.02 3.87
N ARG A 224 12.10 -16.16 4.83
CA ARG A 224 13.19 -16.35 5.79
C ARG A 224 12.64 -17.07 7.03
N ASP A 225 13.41 -18.01 7.55
CA ASP A 225 13.10 -18.76 8.78
C ASP A 225 13.20 -17.88 10.03
#